data_AF-A0A1A3P332-F1
#
_entry.id   AF-A0A1A3P332-F1
#
_cell.length_a   1.000
_cell.length_b   1.000
_cell.length_c   1.000
_cell.angle_alpha   90.00
_cell.angle_beta   90.00
_cell.angle_gamma   90.00
#
_symmetry.space_group_name_H-M   'P 1'
#
loop_
_entity.id
_entity.type
_entity.pdbx_description
1 polymer ?
#
loop_
_entity_poly.entity_id
_entity_poly.type
_entity_poly.pdbx_seq_one_letter_code
_entity_poly.pdbx_strand_id
1 'polypeptide(L)'
;MTVRAILGRAVRAQWPILLVGLIFLVAFVLAGANFWRRGALLIGIGVGVAAALRLALPEERAGLLVVRNRGTDFLTTASVGAAMVYVAWTIDPLGTG
;
A
#
# COMPACT_ATOMS: atom_id res chain seq x y z
N MET A 1 -6.32 -16.19 -27.87
CA MET A 1 -5.98 -16.17 -26.43
C MET A 1 -7.24 -15.77 -25.66
N THR A 2 -7.70 -16.60 -24.73
CA THR A 2 -8.95 -16.38 -23.98
C THR A 2 -8.73 -15.33 -22.88
N VAL A 3 -9.67 -14.39 -22.70
CA VAL A 3 -9.60 -13.29 -21.72
C VAL A 3 -9.27 -13.80 -20.30
N ARG A 4 -9.80 -14.97 -19.92
CA ARG A 4 -9.51 -15.63 -18.63
C ARG A 4 -8.04 -15.98 -18.43
N ALA A 5 -7.34 -16.40 -19.48
CA ALA A 5 -5.92 -16.72 -19.41
C ALA A 5 -5.07 -15.46 -19.21
N ILE A 6 -5.48 -14.34 -19.81
CA ILE A 6 -4.82 -13.03 -19.65
C ILE A 6 -4.99 -12.54 -18.20
N LEU A 7 -6.23 -12.59 -17.68
CA LEU A 7 -6.52 -12.22 -16.29
C LEU A 7 -5.76 -13.09 -15.28
N GLY A 8 -5.74 -14.41 -15.46
CA GLY A 8 -5.00 -15.31 -14.58
C GLY A 8 -3.49 -15.05 -14.56
N ARG A 9 -2.91 -14.71 -15.71
CA ARG A 9 -1.48 -14.34 -15.82
C ARG A 9 -1.19 -12.99 -15.17
N ALA A 10 -2.05 -12.00 -15.42
CA ALA A 10 -1.94 -10.67 -14.83
C ALA A 10 -2.04 -10.72 -13.31
N VAL A 11 -2.98 -11.49 -12.75
CA VAL A 11 -3.14 -11.66 -11.30
C VAL A 11 -1.89 -12.28 -10.67
N ARG A 12 -1.32 -13.33 -11.28
CA ARG A 12 -0.09 -13.95 -10.76
C ARG A 12 1.12 -13.02 -10.86
N ALA A 13 1.23 -12.20 -11.90
CA ALA A 13 2.34 -11.27 -12.07
C ALA A 13 2.22 -10.01 -11.20
N GLN A 14 0.99 -9.56 -10.92
CA GLN A 14 0.69 -8.28 -10.27
C GLN A 14 0.10 -8.44 -8.86
N TRP A 15 0.19 -9.63 -8.27
CA TRP A 15 -0.38 -9.90 -6.94
C TRP A 15 0.01 -8.88 -5.85
N PRO A 16 1.24 -8.30 -5.80
CA PRO A 16 1.58 -7.31 -4.77
C PRO A 16 0.79 -6.01 -4.96
N ILE A 17 0.64 -5.57 -6.20
CA ILE A 17 -0.13 -4.36 -6.56
C ILE A 17 -1.62 -4.59 -6.31
N LEU A 18 -2.14 -5.76 -6.64
CA LEU A 18 -3.54 -6.11 -6.38
C LEU A 18 -3.84 -6.17 -4.87
N LEU A 19 -2.93 -6.71 -4.07
CA LEU A 19 -3.06 -6.75 -2.61
C LEU A 19 -3.14 -5.33 -2.04
N VAL A 20 -2.16 -4.48 -2.35
CA VAL A 20 -2.13 -3.08 -1.86
C VAL A 20 -3.37 -2.32 -2.37
N GLY A 21 -3.72 -2.48 -3.64
CA GLY A 21 -4.92 -1.86 -4.23
C GLY A 21 -6.21 -2.28 -3.52
N LEU A 22 -6.33 -3.54 -3.11
CA LEU A 22 -7.48 -4.02 -2.34
C LEU A 22 -7.55 -3.38 -0.94
N ILE A 23 -6.41 -3.23 -0.27
CA ILE A 23 -6.34 -2.55 1.04
C ILE A 23 -6.83 -1.09 0.90
N PHE A 24 -6.35 -0.38 -0.13
CA PHE A 24 -6.78 0.99 -0.41
C PHE A 24 -8.26 1.08 -0.77
N LEU A 25 -8.79 0.12 -1.53
CA LEU A 25 -10.22 0.06 -1.86
C LEU A 25 -11.06 0.02 -0.57
N VAL A 26 -10.73 -0.89 0.35
CA VAL A 26 -11.43 -1.01 1.64
C VAL A 26 -11.26 0.28 2.46
N ALA A 27 -10.06 0.87 2.46
CA ALA A 27 -9.79 2.09 3.20
C ALA A 27 -10.62 3.29 2.70
N PHE A 28 -10.77 3.42 1.38
CA PHE A 28 -11.62 4.45 0.78
C PHE A 28 -13.10 4.20 1.02
N VAL A 29 -13.55 2.95 1.00
CA VAL A 29 -14.93 2.61 1.39
C VAL A 29 -15.20 3.01 2.83
N LEU A 30 -14.28 2.74 3.76
CA LEU A 30 -14.41 3.16 5.16
C LEU A 30 -14.43 4.68 5.31
N ALA A 31 -13.53 5.40 4.63
CA ALA A 31 -13.50 6.85 4.65
C ALA A 31 -14.80 7.45 4.07
N GLY A 32 -15.30 6.92 2.96
CA GLY A 32 -16.57 7.32 2.35
C GLY A 32 -17.79 7.00 3.21
N ALA A 33 -17.73 5.93 4.01
CA ALA A 33 -18.74 5.57 5.02
C ALA A 33 -18.56 6.35 6.34
N ASN A 34 -17.80 7.45 6.33
CA ASN A 34 -17.57 8.34 7.46
C ASN A 34 -16.75 7.73 8.62
N PHE A 35 -16.12 6.57 8.43
CA PHE A 35 -15.17 5.96 9.38
C PHE A 35 -13.75 6.50 9.16
N TRP A 36 -13.59 7.82 9.22
CA TRP A 36 -12.34 8.53 8.88
C TRP A 36 -11.10 7.98 9.58
N ARG A 37 -11.18 7.71 10.89
CA ARG A 37 -10.08 7.13 11.67
C ARG A 37 -9.66 5.75 11.16
N ARG A 38 -10.64 4.87 10.90
CA ARG A 38 -10.39 3.49 10.44
C ARG A 38 -9.88 3.49 8.99
N GLY A 39 -10.43 4.36 8.13
CA GLY A 39 -9.99 4.55 6.76
C GLY A 39 -8.54 5.04 6.70
N ALA A 40 -8.20 6.11 7.41
CA ALA A 40 -6.84 6.65 7.46
C ALA A 40 -5.81 5.63 8.00
N LEU A 41 -6.18 4.89 9.05
CA LEU A 41 -5.33 3.83 9.59
C LEU A 41 -5.07 2.75 8.54
N LEU A 42 -6.11 2.33 7.80
CA LEU A 42 -6.00 1.29 6.80
C LEU A 42 -5.19 1.74 5.57
N ILE A 43 -5.24 3.03 5.22
CA ILE A 43 -4.30 3.62 4.24
C ILE A 43 -2.86 3.47 4.74
N GLY A 44 -2.57 3.85 5.99
CA GLY A 44 -1.24 3.70 6.58
C GLY A 44 -0.74 2.25 6.56
N ILE A 45 -1.61 1.30 6.91
CA ILE A 45 -1.32 -0.14 6.82
C ILE A 45 -1.03 -0.56 5.37
N GLY A 46 -1.84 -0.12 4.40
CA GLY A 46 -1.66 -0.44 2.98
C GLY A 46 -0.31 0.05 2.44
N VAL A 47 0.11 1.25 2.84
CA VAL A 47 1.43 1.79 2.50
C VAL A 47 2.54 1.02 3.20
N GLY A 48 2.37 0.65 4.48
CA GLY A 48 3.32 -0.19 5.20
C GLY A 48 3.50 -1.58 4.57
N VAL A 49 2.42 -2.19 4.10
CA VAL A 49 2.44 -3.44 3.34
C VAL A 49 3.20 -3.26 2.03
N ALA A 50 2.99 -2.15 1.31
CA ALA A 50 3.75 -1.84 0.10
C ALA A 50 5.27 -1.71 0.39
N ALA A 51 5.64 -1.05 1.50
CA ALA A 51 7.03 -0.94 1.94
C ALA A 51 7.64 -2.32 2.27
N ALA A 52 6.91 -3.18 2.99
CA ALA A 52 7.38 -4.54 3.30
C ALA A 52 7.56 -5.40 2.03
N LEU A 53 6.60 -5.34 1.10
CA LEU A 53 6.71 -6.00 -0.20
C LEU A 53 7.93 -5.50 -0.99
N ARG A 54 8.26 -4.21 -0.88
CA ARG A 54 9.46 -3.62 -1.51
C ARG A 54 10.76 -4.27 -1.03
N LEU A 55 10.84 -4.62 0.25
CA LEU A 55 11.99 -5.32 0.81
C LEU A 55 12.03 -6.80 0.40
N ALA A 56 10.86 -7.44 0.28
CA ALA A 56 10.75 -8.86 -0.04
C ALA A 56 10.97 -9.18 -1.53
N LEU A 57 10.74 -8.23 -2.44
CA LEU A 57 10.90 -8.46 -3.89
C LEU A 57 12.38 -8.28 -4.36
N PRO A 58 12.91 -9.16 -5.23
CA PRO A 58 14.27 -9.01 -5.79
C PRO A 58 14.41 -7.79 -6.69
N GLU A 59 15.57 -7.11 -6.62
CA GLU A 59 15.93 -5.96 -7.44
C GLU A 59 17.05 -6.37 -8.39
N GLU A 60 16.73 -7.18 -9.38
CA GLU A 60 17.77 -7.82 -10.17
C GLU A 60 18.54 -6.89 -11.10
N ARG A 61 18.35 -5.56 -11.09
CA ARG A 61 18.99 -4.67 -12.08
C ARG A 61 19.22 -3.24 -11.58
N ALA A 62 20.13 -3.04 -10.63
CA ALA A 62 20.65 -1.71 -10.28
C ALA A 62 21.90 -1.34 -11.12
N GLY A 63 21.80 -1.40 -12.46
CA GLY A 63 22.74 -0.69 -13.34
C GLY A 63 22.29 0.78 -13.51
N LEU A 64 23.21 1.73 -13.74
CA LEU A 64 23.02 3.19 -14.00
C LEU A 64 22.10 4.03 -13.08
N LEU A 65 21.21 3.44 -12.27
CA LEU A 65 20.27 4.11 -11.36
C LEU A 65 20.66 3.93 -9.88
N VAL A 66 21.96 3.97 -9.58
CA VAL A 66 22.53 3.85 -8.21
C VAL A 66 21.90 4.85 -7.22
N VAL A 67 21.32 5.94 -7.69
CA VAL A 67 20.66 6.97 -6.87
C VAL A 67 19.37 6.46 -6.21
N ARG A 68 18.62 5.56 -6.87
CA ARG A 68 17.36 5.03 -6.34
C ARG A 68 17.54 3.62 -5.78
N ASN A 69 18.29 3.55 -4.68
CA ASN A 69 18.49 2.32 -3.90
C ASN A 69 17.16 1.85 -3.26
N ARG A 70 17.00 0.54 -3.05
CA ARG A 70 15.92 -0.12 -2.28
C ARG A 70 15.60 0.62 -1.00
N GLY A 71 16.65 0.98 -0.28
CA GLY A 71 16.56 1.61 1.03
C GLY A 71 15.86 2.96 0.95
N THR A 72 16.20 3.80 -0.04
CA THR A 72 15.57 5.12 -0.21
C THR A 72 14.08 4.98 -0.51
N ASP A 73 13.72 4.07 -1.41
CA ASP A 73 12.32 3.84 -1.77
C ASP A 73 11.49 3.23 -0.62
N PHE A 74 12.09 2.28 0.13
CA PHE A 74 11.51 1.77 1.37
C PHE A 74 11.32 2.89 2.40
N LEU A 75 12.33 3.72 2.65
CA LEU A 75 12.27 4.80 3.63
C LEU A 75 11.20 5.84 3.26
N THR A 76 11.10 6.22 1.98
CA THR A 76 10.05 7.13 1.52
C THR A 76 8.66 6.51 1.66
N THR A 77 8.50 5.23 1.30
CA THR A 77 7.21 4.56 1.42
C THR A 77 6.83 4.37 2.90
N ALA A 78 7.78 3.95 3.73
CA ALA A 78 7.59 3.78 5.18
C ALA A 78 7.27 5.10 5.89
N SER A 79 7.92 6.21 5.50
CA SER A 79 7.64 7.52 6.08
C SER A 79 6.22 7.99 5.75
N VAL A 80 5.74 7.78 4.52
CA VAL A 80 4.35 8.05 4.14
C VAL A 80 3.39 7.17 4.95
N GLY A 81 3.70 5.88 5.12
CA GLY A 81 2.89 4.98 5.95
C GLY A 81 2.80 5.44 7.40
N ALA A 82 3.94 5.79 8.00
CA ALA A 82 4.02 6.31 9.36
C ALA A 82 3.26 7.63 9.52
N ALA A 83 3.37 8.55 8.56
CA ALA A 83 2.61 9.79 8.55
C ALA A 83 1.10 9.55 8.52
N MET A 84 0.63 8.60 7.70
CA MET A 84 -0.78 8.23 7.64
C MET A 84 -1.29 7.59 8.94
N VAL A 85 -0.49 6.73 9.56
CA VAL A 85 -0.82 6.16 10.89
C VAL A 85 -0.88 7.26 11.95
N TYR A 86 0.05 8.21 11.92
CA TYR A 86 0.03 9.37 12.81
C TYR A 86 -1.23 10.21 12.61
N VAL A 87 -1.58 10.54 11.37
CA VAL A 87 -2.84 11.25 11.05
C VAL A 87 -4.04 10.48 11.60
N ALA A 88 -4.12 9.17 11.36
CA ALA A 88 -5.21 8.35 11.89
C ALA A 88 -5.28 8.38 13.42
N TRP A 89 -4.14 8.46 14.10
CA TRP A 89 -4.08 8.58 15.55
C TRP A 89 -4.57 9.94 16.06
N THR A 90 -4.36 11.02 15.29
CA THR A 90 -4.86 12.37 15.62
C THR A 90 -6.36 12.57 15.38
N ILE A 91 -7.02 11.68 14.64
CA ILE A 91 -8.46 11.79 14.35
C ILE A 91 -9.27 11.20 15.50
N ASP A 92 -10.11 12.03 16.12
CA ASP A 92 -11.08 11.56 17.10
C ASP A 92 -12.09 10.59 16.46
N PRO A 93 -12.39 9.46 17.12
CA PRO A 93 -13.48 8.60 16.68
C PRO A 93 -14.79 9.36 16.91
N LEU A 94 -15.45 9.75 15.82
CA LEU A 94 -16.80 10.35 15.83
C LEU A 94 -17.82 9.33 16.37
N GLY A 95 -17.83 9.08 17.68
CA GLY A 95 -18.82 8.23 18.37
C GLY A 95 -18.92 6.76 17.93
N THR A 96 -18.13 6.28 16.97
CA THR A 96 -18.17 4.89 16.44
C THR A 96 -17.28 3.93 17.23
N GLY A 97 -17.24 4.07 18.56
CA GLY A 97 -16.48 3.22 19.48
C GLY A 97 -17.02 1.81 19.54
#